data_AF-A0AAU6SAI7-F1
#
_entry.id   AF-A0AAU6SAI7-F1
#
_cell.length_a   1.000
_cell.length_b   1.000
_cell.length_c   1.000
_cell.angle_alpha   90.00
_cell.angle_beta   90.00
_cell.angle_gamma   90.00
#
_symmetry.space_group_name_H-M   'P 1'
#
loop_
_entity.id
_entity.type
_entity.pdbx_description
1 polymer ?
#
loop_
_entity_poly.entity_id
_entity_poly.type
_entity_poly.pdbx_seq_one_letter_code
_entity_poly.pdbx_strand_id
1 'polypeptide(L)'
;MAQPSGKERAGWATAGVLLLAGAVTIVIGASTPASFGWFAYQPLADAAFAPGGDYVFVSRVTIFGFAALSLGLITLAFVGGWRLAKRASG
;
A
#
# COMPACT_ATOMS: atom_id res chain seq x y z
N MET A 1 4.76 -32.81 -12.92
CA MET A 1 4.63 -31.45 -12.34
C MET A 1 5.89 -31.17 -11.53
N ALA A 2 6.82 -30.35 -12.02
CA ALA A 2 8.04 -30.03 -11.27
C ALA A 2 7.67 -29.23 -10.01
N GLN A 3 8.14 -29.67 -8.84
CA GLN A 3 7.82 -28.98 -7.58
C GLN A 3 8.47 -27.59 -7.56
N PRO A 4 7.76 -26.55 -7.10
CA PRO A 4 8.30 -25.20 -7.02
C PRO A 4 9.41 -25.14 -5.96
N SER A 5 10.56 -24.54 -6.32
CA SER A 5 11.68 -24.37 -5.39
C SER A 5 11.28 -23.52 -4.17
N GLY A 6 11.95 -23.73 -3.03
CA GLY A 6 11.64 -22.98 -1.80
C GLY A 6 11.66 -21.46 -1.96
N LYS A 7 12.55 -20.95 -2.84
CA LYS A 7 12.65 -19.52 -3.18
C LYS A 7 11.43 -19.00 -3.93
N GLU A 8 10.85 -19.82 -4.81
CA GLU A 8 9.62 -19.44 -5.52
C GLU A 8 8.43 -19.39 -4.58
N ARG A 9 8.31 -20.38 -3.67
CA ARG A 9 7.25 -20.38 -2.65
C ARG A 9 7.34 -19.15 -1.74
N ALA A 10 8.55 -18.76 -1.35
CA ALA A 10 8.78 -17.53 -0.59
C ALA A 10 8.36 -16.29 -1.38
N GLY A 11 8.70 -16.19 -2.67
CA GLY A 11 8.28 -15.06 -3.52
C GLY A 11 6.76 -14.90 -3.61
N TRP A 12 6.03 -16.00 -3.84
CA TRP A 12 4.56 -15.97 -3.86
C TRP A 12 3.95 -15.64 -2.50
N ALA A 13 4.53 -16.18 -1.41
CA ALA A 13 4.08 -15.89 -0.05
C ALA A 13 4.27 -14.40 0.28
N THR A 14 5.45 -13.84 -0.02
CA THR A 14 5.72 -12.41 0.20
C THR A 14 4.76 -11.53 -0.60
N ALA A 15 4.53 -11.82 -1.88
CA ALA A 15 3.56 -11.09 -2.70
C ALA A 15 2.16 -11.15 -2.09
N GLY A 16 1.70 -12.35 -1.68
CA GLY A 16 0.40 -12.53 -1.05
C GLY A 16 0.25 -11.75 0.25
N VAL A 17 1.26 -11.81 1.14
CA VAL A 17 1.27 -11.08 2.41
C VAL A 17 1.22 -9.56 2.18
N LEU A 18 2.02 -9.03 1.26
CA LEU A 18 2.03 -7.60 0.94
C LEU A 18 0.69 -7.12 0.37
N LEU A 19 0.08 -7.91 -0.53
CA LEU A 19 -1.23 -7.59 -1.10
C LEU A 19 -2.32 -7.58 -0.02
N LEU A 20 -2.36 -8.61 0.83
CA LEU A 20 -3.34 -8.69 1.91
C LEU A 20 -3.14 -7.57 2.94
N ALA A 21 -1.90 -7.35 3.39
CA ALA A 21 -1.59 -6.29 4.34
C ALA A 21 -1.95 -4.91 3.77
N GLY A 22 -1.60 -4.64 2.50
CA GLY A 22 -1.95 -3.39 1.82
C GLY A 22 -3.46 -3.18 1.72
N ALA A 23 -4.19 -4.19 1.26
CA ALA A 23 -5.65 -4.13 1.13
C ALA A 23 -6.34 -3.90 2.48
N VAL A 24 -5.96 -4.66 3.52
CA VAL A 24 -6.50 -4.49 4.88
C VAL A 24 -6.22 -3.08 5.40
N THR A 25 -5.00 -2.57 5.20
CA THR A 25 -4.61 -1.24 5.67
C THR A 25 -5.37 -0.13 4.95
N ILE A 26 -5.62 -0.26 3.63
CA ILE A 26 -6.48 0.66 2.88
C ILE A 26 -7.90 0.66 3.45
N VAL A 27 -8.47 -0.52 3.72
CA VAL A 27 -9.81 -0.63 4.31
C VAL A 27 -9.86 0.05 5.68
N ILE A 28 -8.90 -0.22 6.56
CA ILE A 28 -8.80 0.43 7.87
C ILE A 28 -8.74 1.95 7.71
N GLY A 29 -7.85 2.45 6.83
CA GLY A 29 -7.70 3.89 6.59
C GLY A 29 -8.95 4.54 6.01
N ALA A 30 -9.70 3.84 5.15
CA ALA A 30 -10.95 4.32 4.57
C ALA A 30 -12.13 4.27 5.58
N SER A 31 -12.11 3.32 6.50
CA SER A 31 -13.13 3.16 7.55
C SER A 31 -12.85 4.02 8.79
N THR A 32 -11.67 4.64 8.89
CA THR A 32 -11.34 5.54 9.99
C THR A 32 -11.82 6.95 9.64
N PRO A 33 -12.85 7.50 10.33
CA PRO A 33 -13.36 8.83 10.04
C PRO A 33 -12.26 9.87 10.29
N ALA A 34 -11.98 10.71 9.29
CA ALA A 34 -11.13 11.87 9.50
C ALA A 34 -11.89 12.87 10.40
N SER A 35 -11.41 13.04 11.63
CA SER A 35 -11.94 14.06 12.54
C SER A 35 -11.43 15.42 12.08
N PHE A 36 -12.26 16.14 11.34
CA PHE A 36 -12.04 17.55 11.06
C PHE A 36 -12.48 18.34 12.30
N GLY A 37 -11.56 19.03 12.95
CA GLY A 37 -11.93 19.96 14.02
C GLY A 37 -12.83 21.06 13.47
N TRP A 38 -13.97 21.31 14.11
CA TRP A 38 -14.75 22.53 13.89
C TRP A 38 -13.92 23.71 14.38
N PHE A 39 -13.11 24.27 13.49
CA PHE A 39 -12.32 25.47 13.78
C PHE A 39 -13.25 26.69 13.73
N ALA A 40 -13.79 27.07 14.88
CA ALA A 40 -14.24 28.44 15.12
C ALA A 40 -13.08 29.28 15.68
N TYR A 41 -12.05 29.50 14.87
CA TYR A 41 -11.07 30.56 15.07
C TYR A 41 -10.66 31.11 13.72
N GLN A 42 -10.87 32.41 13.53
CA GLN A 42 -10.34 33.15 12.40
C GLN A 42 -8.81 32.95 12.35
N PRO A 43 -8.22 32.60 11.19
CA PRO A 43 -6.76 32.66 11.07
C PRO A 43 -6.33 34.07 11.43
N LEU A 44 -5.46 34.21 12.44
CA LEU A 44 -4.74 35.46 12.65
C LEU A 44 -4.07 35.77 11.31
N ALA A 45 -4.31 36.95 10.74
CA ALA A 45 -4.12 37.26 9.30
C ALA A 45 -2.70 37.04 8.71
N ASP A 46 -1.76 36.53 9.50
CA ASP A 46 -0.36 36.25 9.16
C ASP A 46 0.08 34.78 9.39
N ALA A 47 -0.80 33.91 9.88
CA ALA A 47 -0.47 32.49 10.03
C ALA A 47 -0.70 31.75 8.71
N ALA A 48 0.35 31.62 7.90
CA ALA A 48 0.35 30.78 6.72
C ALA A 48 -0.11 29.35 7.06
N PHE A 49 -0.99 28.77 6.24
CA PHE A 49 -1.40 27.38 6.36
C PHE A 49 -0.16 26.48 6.30
N ALA A 50 0.27 25.94 7.45
CA ALA A 50 1.33 24.96 7.52
C ALA A 50 0.75 23.58 7.15
N PRO A 51 1.17 22.95 6.03
CA PRO A 51 0.71 21.63 5.65
C PRO A 51 1.40 20.60 6.56
N GLY A 52 0.84 20.42 7.77
CA GLY A 52 1.37 19.53 8.79
C GLY A 52 0.32 18.97 9.76
N GLY A 53 -0.84 19.62 9.87
CA GLY A 53 -2.01 19.10 10.60
C GLY A 53 -2.82 18.11 9.78
N ASP A 54 -3.81 17.47 10.40
CA ASP A 54 -4.74 16.44 9.88
C ASP A 54 -5.56 16.83 8.63
N TYR A 55 -5.17 17.88 7.91
CA TYR A 55 -5.70 18.35 6.63
C TYR A 55 -5.21 17.53 5.42
N VAL A 56 -4.89 16.25 5.61
CA VAL A 56 -4.61 15.35 4.49
C VAL A 56 -5.93 14.69 4.10
N PHE A 57 -6.42 14.95 2.89
CA PHE A 57 -7.64 14.31 2.34
C PHE A 57 -7.56 12.78 2.32
N VAL A 58 -6.35 12.22 2.44
CA VAL A 58 -6.06 10.79 2.50
C VAL A 58 -5.30 10.47 3.79
N SER A 59 -5.80 9.53 4.59
CA SER A 59 -5.12 9.15 5.83
C SER A 59 -3.71 8.58 5.55
N ARG A 60 -2.75 8.81 6.44
CA ARG A 60 -1.39 8.22 6.34
C ARG A 60 -1.45 6.69 6.27
N VAL A 61 -2.40 6.09 6.99
CA VAL A 61 -2.66 4.64 6.98
C VAL A 61 -3.01 4.18 5.57
N THR A 62 -3.90 4.90 4.87
CA THR A 62 -4.26 4.62 3.49
C THR A 62 -3.05 4.71 2.55
N ILE A 63 -2.15 5.70 2.75
CA ILE A 63 -0.92 5.84 1.95
C ILE A 63 -0.01 4.60 2.12
N PHE A 64 0.21 4.16 3.36
CA PHE A 64 1.00 2.96 3.62
C PHE A 64 0.35 1.70 3.02
N GLY A 65 -0.98 1.62 3.07
CA GLY A 65 -1.73 0.53 2.45
C GLY A 65 -1.51 0.46 0.94
N PHE A 66 -1.58 1.61 0.24
CA PHE A 66 -1.27 1.66 -1.20
C PHE A 66 0.19 1.29 -1.50
N ALA A 67 1.14 1.78 -0.72
CA ALA A 67 2.56 1.43 -0.91
C ALA A 67 2.79 -0.08 -0.78
N ALA A 68 2.24 -0.72 0.25
CA ALA A 68 2.33 -2.17 0.44
C ALA A 68 1.65 -2.94 -0.71
N LEU A 69 0.46 -2.51 -1.13
CA LEU A 69 -0.26 -3.11 -2.26
C LEU A 69 0.57 -3.04 -3.55
N SER A 70 1.16 -1.88 -3.87
CA SER A 70 2.02 -1.71 -5.04
C SER A 70 3.24 -2.62 -5.01
N LEU A 71 3.93 -2.72 -3.86
CA LEU A 71 5.07 -3.63 -3.71
C LEU A 71 4.66 -5.10 -3.88
N GLY A 72 3.50 -5.49 -3.38
CA GLY A 72 2.91 -6.81 -3.58
C GLY A 72 2.68 -7.12 -5.06
N LEU A 73 2.08 -6.19 -5.81
CA LEU A 73 1.83 -6.32 -7.25
C LEU A 73 3.13 -6.40 -8.06
N ILE A 74 4.11 -5.56 -7.75
CA ILE A 74 5.43 -5.58 -8.41
C ILE A 74 6.11 -6.94 -8.19
N THR A 75 6.09 -7.43 -6.95
CA THR A 75 6.65 -8.75 -6.62
C THR A 75 5.91 -9.87 -7.36
N LEU A 76 4.58 -9.80 -7.40
CA LEU A 76 3.74 -10.76 -8.12
C LEU A 76 4.05 -10.79 -9.62
N ALA A 77 4.14 -9.61 -10.25
CA ALA A 77 4.46 -9.47 -11.66
C ALA A 77 5.86 -9.98 -11.98
N PHE A 78 6.84 -9.70 -11.11
CA PHE A 78 8.21 -10.17 -11.27
C PHE A 78 8.29 -11.71 -11.18
N VAL A 79 7.70 -12.32 -10.17
CA VAL A 79 7.71 -13.78 -9.99
C VAL A 79 6.92 -14.48 -11.12
N GLY A 80 5.78 -13.91 -11.53
CA GLY A 80 4.98 -14.41 -12.63
C GLY A 80 5.72 -14.33 -13.97
N GLY A 81 6.29 -13.17 -14.30
CA GLY A 81 7.07 -12.95 -15.52
C GLY A 81 8.30 -13.84 -15.59
N TRP A 82 9.04 -14.00 -14.48
CA TRP A 82 10.22 -14.86 -14.47
C TRP A 82 9.89 -16.34 -14.68
N ARG A 83 8.77 -16.83 -14.13
CA ARG A 83 8.29 -18.18 -14.40
C ARG A 83 7.86 -18.39 -15.85
N LEU A 84 7.21 -17.41 -16.45
CA LEU A 84 6.81 -17.47 -17.86
C LEU A 84 8.06 -17.49 -18.77
N ALA A 85 9.05 -16.64 -18.49
CA ALA A 85 10.32 -16.62 -19.22
C ALA A 85 11.05 -17.98 -19.14
N LYS A 86 11.15 -18.58 -17.95
CA LYS A 86 11.76 -19.92 -17.78
C LYS A 86 11.05 -21.02 -18.57
N ARG A 87 9.73 -20.93 -18.76
CA ARG A 87 8.95 -21.89 -19.56
C ARG A 87 9.10 -21.68 -21.06
N ALA A 88 9.39 -20.46 -21.50
CA ALA A 88 9.57 -20.14 -22.92
C ALA A 88 10.98 -20.47 -23.43
N SER A 89 11.97 -20.56 -22.52
CA SER A 89 13.38 -20.85 -22.86
C SER A 89 13.76 -22.33 -22.76
N GLY A 90 12.84 -23.24 -22.47
CA GLY A 90 13.06 -24.69 -22.40
C GLY A 90 12.10 -25.42 -23.31
#